data_AF-A0AAV0ZK77-F1
#
_entry.id   AF-A0AAV0ZK77-F1
#
_cell.length_a   1.000
_cell.length_b   1.000
_cell.length_c   1.000
_cell.angle_alpha   90.00
_cell.angle_beta   90.00
_cell.angle_gamma   90.00
#
_symmetry.space_group_name_H-M   'P 1'
#
loop_
_entity.id
_entity.type
_entity.pdbx_description
1 polymer ?
#
loop_
_entity_poly.entity_id
_entity_poly.type
_entity_poly.pdbx_seq_one_letter_code
_entity_poly.pdbx_strand_id
1 'polypeptide(L)'
;MEELSVNGAMSTQDLAMEGHKYLEETIQYAYKILSSMNDELCNPALWSTTPSAVNSPNAPSSNGDATSDNSGQHGDGGASGGGTGGALDEARFRYKKAVAGLRSVLVAIPNSQKTNTFDNGSAASPADEAEIEKLEEQASSLRKELGNKNLHLKILIDQLRELITDISTWQSPFST
;
A
#
# COMPACT_ATOMS: atom_id res chain seq x y z
N MET A 1 -41.40 -5.30 9.66
CA MET A 1 -40.49 -5.92 10.62
C MET A 1 -40.04 -7.21 9.99
N GLU A 2 -38.99 -7.15 9.18
CA GLU A 2 -38.38 -8.34 8.57
C GLU A 2 -36.88 -8.16 8.76
N GLU A 3 -36.39 -8.71 9.87
CA GLU A 3 -34.96 -8.98 10.06
C GLU A 3 -34.59 -10.14 9.15
N LEU A 4 -33.99 -9.83 8.00
CA LEU A 4 -33.24 -10.81 7.23
C LEU A 4 -31.88 -10.99 7.92
N SER A 5 -31.84 -12.02 8.75
CA SER A 5 -30.66 -12.65 9.31
C SER A 5 -29.61 -12.95 8.22
N VAL A 6 -28.73 -11.98 7.95
CA VAL A 6 -27.47 -12.19 7.22
C VAL A 6 -26.37 -12.38 8.27
N ASN A 7 -26.43 -13.49 8.99
CA ASN A 7 -25.30 -14.01 9.75
C ASN A 7 -24.87 -15.32 9.10
N GLY A 8 -24.41 -15.22 7.85
CA GLY A 8 -23.40 -16.16 7.38
C GLY A 8 -22.15 -15.85 8.20
N ALA A 9 -21.74 -16.76 9.06
CA ALA A 9 -20.52 -16.59 9.85
C ALA A 9 -19.36 -16.38 8.87
N MET A 10 -18.87 -15.15 8.73
CA MET A 10 -17.65 -14.86 7.97
C MET A 10 -16.55 -15.72 8.56
N SER A 11 -15.82 -16.43 7.68
CA SER A 11 -14.71 -17.24 8.15
C SER A 11 -13.64 -16.34 8.77
N THR A 12 -12.82 -16.92 9.65
CA THR A 12 -11.69 -16.19 10.23
C THR A 12 -10.75 -15.65 9.15
N GLN A 13 -10.63 -16.35 8.01
CA GLN A 13 -9.87 -15.89 6.85
C GLN A 13 -10.51 -14.67 6.18
N ASP A 14 -11.83 -14.66 6.00
CA ASP A 14 -12.55 -13.51 5.43
C ASP A 14 -12.42 -12.27 6.33
N LEU A 15 -12.53 -12.46 7.64
CA LEU A 15 -12.31 -11.39 8.62
C LEU A 15 -10.86 -10.88 8.55
N ALA A 16 -9.87 -11.75 8.36
CA ALA A 16 -8.47 -11.33 8.21
C ALA A 16 -8.25 -10.50 6.93
N MET A 17 -8.83 -10.92 5.80
CA MET A 17 -8.76 -10.18 4.54
C MET A 17 -9.45 -8.81 4.63
N GLU A 18 -10.66 -8.77 5.20
CA GLU A 18 -11.39 -7.50 5.39
C GLU A 18 -10.67 -6.58 6.40
N GLY A 19 -10.05 -7.15 7.44
CA GLY A 19 -9.20 -6.42 8.37
C GLY A 19 -7.98 -5.80 7.71
N HIS A 20 -7.31 -6.54 6.83
CA HIS A 20 -6.19 -6.04 6.04
C HIS A 20 -6.62 -4.86 5.16
N LYS A 21 -7.74 -4.99 4.46
CA LYS A 21 -8.30 -3.91 3.63
C LYS A 21 -8.59 -2.65 4.45
N TYR A 22 -9.26 -2.76 5.60
CA TYR A 22 -9.52 -1.58 6.44
C TYR A 22 -8.25 -0.95 7.00
N LEU A 23 -7.19 -1.74 7.25
CA LEU A 23 -5.88 -1.22 7.65
C LEU A 23 -5.26 -0.36 6.54
N GLU A 24 -5.25 -0.84 5.30
CA GLU A 24 -4.75 -0.08 4.15
C GLU A 24 -5.56 1.19 3.92
N GLU A 25 -6.89 1.11 3.95
CA GLU A 25 -7.77 2.28 3.83
C GLU A 25 -7.50 3.31 4.94
N THR A 26 -7.28 2.84 6.18
CA THR A 26 -6.95 3.71 7.32
C THR A 26 -5.64 4.47 7.07
N ILE A 27 -4.61 3.79 6.58
CA ILE A 27 -3.31 4.39 6.24
C ILE A 27 -3.48 5.41 5.11
N GLN A 28 -4.19 5.03 4.04
CA GLN A 28 -4.41 5.89 2.88
C GLN A 28 -5.16 7.18 3.25
N TYR A 29 -6.23 7.07 4.02
CA TYR A 29 -6.99 8.25 4.42
C TYR A 29 -6.26 9.11 5.46
N ALA A 30 -5.43 8.51 6.33
CA ALA A 30 -4.53 9.28 7.20
C ALA A 30 -3.56 10.13 6.37
N TYR A 31 -2.94 9.54 5.34
CA TYR A 31 -2.07 10.28 4.43
C TYR A 31 -2.83 11.41 3.72
N LYS A 32 -4.06 11.15 3.25
CA LYS A 32 -4.89 12.17 2.60
C LYS A 32 -5.26 13.32 3.53
N ILE A 33 -5.55 13.05 4.81
CA ILE A 33 -5.78 14.10 5.82
C ILE A 33 -4.53 14.95 5.96
N LEU A 34 -3.35 14.34 6.12
CA LEU A 34 -2.09 15.07 6.27
C LEU A 34 -1.77 15.92 5.04
N SER A 35 -1.94 15.37 3.84
CA SER A 35 -1.74 16.09 2.58
C SER A 35 -2.70 17.27 2.46
N SER A 36 -4.00 17.04 2.69
CA SER A 36 -5.02 18.10 2.59
C SER A 36 -4.78 19.21 3.61
N MET A 37 -4.37 18.87 4.84
CA MET A 37 -3.97 19.85 5.84
C MET A 37 -2.72 20.62 5.40
N ASN A 38 -1.74 19.93 4.82
CA ASN A 38 -0.53 20.57 4.32
C ASN A 38 -0.83 21.54 3.16
N ASP A 39 -1.69 21.16 2.24
CA ASP A 39 -2.11 22.02 1.11
C ASP A 39 -2.85 23.26 1.61
N GLU A 40 -3.76 23.07 2.58
CA GLU A 40 -4.44 24.18 3.24
C GLU A 40 -3.43 25.09 3.96
N LEU A 41 -2.47 24.54 4.70
CA LEU A 41 -1.44 25.27 5.49
C LEU A 41 -0.28 25.86 4.66
N CYS A 42 -0.12 25.45 3.41
CA CYS A 42 0.89 26.00 2.50
C CYS A 42 0.35 26.93 1.40
N ASN A 43 -0.97 27.03 1.18
CA ASN A 43 -1.61 27.94 0.22
C ASN A 43 -1.64 29.44 0.65
N PRO A 44 -0.73 30.30 0.12
CA PRO A 44 -0.60 31.70 0.55
C PRO A 44 -1.85 32.56 0.31
N ALA A 45 -2.73 32.14 -0.60
CA ALA A 45 -3.97 32.84 -0.89
C ALA A 45 -4.96 32.81 0.28
N LEU A 46 -4.87 31.80 1.17
CA LEU A 46 -5.77 31.66 2.33
C LEU A 46 -5.39 32.58 3.50
N TRP A 47 -4.16 33.09 3.54
CA TRP A 47 -3.72 34.05 4.58
C TRP A 47 -3.36 35.42 4.04
N SER A 48 -3.36 35.59 2.71
CA SER A 48 -3.17 36.90 2.09
C SER A 48 -4.41 37.75 2.33
N THR A 49 -4.46 38.41 3.49
CA THR A 49 -5.40 39.49 3.75
C THR A 49 -4.96 40.68 2.92
N THR A 50 -5.45 40.80 1.69
CA THR A 50 -5.35 42.09 0.98
C THR A 50 -6.11 43.11 1.83
N PRO A 51 -5.48 44.14 2.40
CA PRO A 51 -6.24 45.23 2.99
C PRO A 51 -7.02 45.86 1.83
N SER A 52 -8.34 45.73 1.84
CA SER A 52 -9.19 46.52 0.95
C SER A 52 -8.83 47.98 1.18
N ALA A 53 -8.22 48.60 0.18
CA ALA A 53 -7.99 50.03 0.17
C ALA A 53 -9.33 50.71 0.44
N VAL A 54 -9.44 51.36 1.59
CA VAL A 54 -10.55 52.26 1.89
C VAL A 54 -10.66 53.27 0.75
N ASN A 55 -11.82 53.31 0.10
CA ASN A 55 -12.14 54.31 -0.91
C ASN A 55 -11.85 55.72 -0.36
N SER A 56 -10.79 56.35 -0.85
CA SER A 56 -10.55 57.78 -0.68
C SER A 56 -11.03 58.47 -1.96
N PRO A 57 -12.13 59.25 -1.94
CA PRO A 57 -12.59 59.97 -3.10
C PRO A 57 -11.85 61.30 -3.17
N ASN A 58 -10.63 61.32 -3.74
CA ASN A 58 -10.11 62.52 -4.42
C ASN A 58 -8.77 62.31 -5.15
N ALA A 59 -8.77 62.68 -6.44
CA ALA A 59 -7.67 63.18 -7.27
C ALA A 59 -6.85 62.13 -8.11
N PRO A 60 -6.15 62.56 -9.21
CA PRO A 60 -6.57 62.29 -10.58
C PRO A 60 -5.53 61.51 -11.42
N SER A 61 -5.87 61.27 -12.69
CA SER A 61 -5.21 60.45 -13.71
C SER A 61 -3.69 60.56 -13.86
N SER A 62 -3.04 59.42 -14.13
CA SER A 62 -1.84 59.36 -14.96
C SER A 62 -1.78 58.05 -15.77
N ASN A 63 -1.67 58.16 -17.10
CA ASN A 63 -1.44 57.08 -18.05
C ASN A 63 -0.19 56.26 -17.73
N GLY A 64 -0.28 54.95 -17.91
CA GLY A 64 0.86 54.03 -17.92
C GLY A 64 0.47 52.74 -18.64
N ASP A 65 0.93 52.63 -19.87
CA ASP A 65 0.87 51.47 -20.77
C ASP A 65 1.52 50.23 -20.14
N ALA A 66 0.79 49.10 -20.14
CA ALA A 66 1.35 47.77 -19.97
C ALA A 66 0.39 46.73 -20.56
N THR A 67 0.79 46.22 -21.72
CA THR A 67 0.28 45.03 -22.39
C THR A 67 0.16 43.83 -21.44
N SER A 68 -1.03 43.21 -21.34
CA SER A 68 -1.12 41.77 -21.03
C SER A 68 -2.46 41.22 -21.52
N ASP A 69 -2.36 40.16 -22.32
CA ASP A 69 -3.45 39.41 -22.94
C ASP A 69 -4.53 38.98 -21.94
N ASN A 70 -5.76 39.43 -22.21
CA ASN A 70 -6.97 38.90 -21.63
C ASN A 70 -7.39 37.64 -22.40
N SER A 71 -6.88 36.48 -21.99
CA SER A 71 -7.51 35.20 -22.29
C SER A 71 -8.30 34.75 -21.07
N GLY A 72 -9.55 35.19 -21.01
CA GLY A 72 -10.52 34.63 -20.08
C GLY A 72 -10.80 33.18 -20.43
N GLN A 73 -10.33 32.25 -19.59
CA GLN A 73 -11.07 31.01 -19.32
C GLN A 73 -11.17 30.84 -17.80
N HIS A 74 -12.40 31.10 -17.38
CA HIS A 74 -13.00 30.95 -16.07
C HIS A 74 -12.87 29.49 -15.59
N GLY A 75 -11.75 29.16 -14.95
CA GLY A 75 -11.66 27.99 -14.09
C GLY A 75 -12.33 28.33 -12.76
N ASP A 76 -13.64 28.17 -12.71
CA ASP A 76 -14.44 28.26 -11.49
C ASP A 76 -13.89 27.28 -10.45
N GLY A 77 -13.14 27.82 -9.50
CA GLY A 77 -12.70 27.16 -8.27
C GLY A 77 -12.95 28.07 -7.08
N GLY A 78 -13.99 28.90 -7.16
CA GLY A 78 -14.42 29.82 -6.11
C GLY A 78 -15.62 29.26 -5.37
N ALA A 79 -15.41 28.25 -4.52
CA ALA A 79 -16.43 27.81 -3.56
C ALA A 79 -16.02 28.19 -2.13
N SER A 80 -15.99 29.50 -1.85
CA SER A 80 -16.20 30.00 -0.49
C SER A 80 -17.70 30.17 -0.28
N GLY A 81 -18.36 29.20 0.35
CA GLY A 81 -19.81 29.30 0.60
C GLY A 81 -20.41 28.06 1.22
N GLY A 82 -20.22 27.91 2.53
CA GLY A 82 -21.11 27.22 3.48
C GLY A 82 -21.88 25.97 3.02
N GLY A 83 -21.35 24.80 3.36
CA GLY A 83 -22.13 23.56 3.34
C GLY A 83 -21.27 22.31 3.33
N THR A 84 -20.81 21.89 4.52
CA THR A 84 -20.52 20.48 4.86
C THR A 84 -19.74 19.65 3.82
N GLY A 85 -18.41 19.63 3.91
CA GLY A 85 -17.60 18.52 3.38
C GLY A 85 -16.49 18.91 2.41
N GLY A 86 -15.44 19.60 2.87
CA GLY A 86 -14.22 19.76 2.08
C GLY A 86 -13.48 18.44 1.85
N ALA A 87 -12.46 18.42 0.98
CA ALA A 87 -11.61 17.24 0.76
C ALA A 87 -11.01 16.70 2.07
N LEU A 88 -10.70 17.60 3.01
CA LEU A 88 -10.26 17.28 4.37
C LEU A 88 -11.36 16.59 5.20
N ASP A 89 -12.58 17.11 5.19
CA ASP A 89 -13.70 16.55 5.94
C ASP A 89 -14.13 15.17 5.41
N GLU A 90 -14.11 14.99 4.08
CA GLU A 90 -14.36 13.70 3.45
C GLU A 90 -13.25 12.70 3.82
N ALA A 91 -11.97 13.11 3.79
CA ALA A 91 -10.86 12.26 4.21
C ALA A 91 -10.98 11.86 5.69
N ARG A 92 -11.40 12.78 6.57
CA ARG A 92 -11.67 12.51 7.99
C ARG A 92 -12.84 11.54 8.18
N PHE A 93 -13.93 11.72 7.44
CA PHE A 93 -15.08 10.83 7.50
C PHE A 93 -14.70 9.41 7.07
N ARG A 94 -13.99 9.27 5.96
CA ARG A 94 -13.50 7.98 5.45
C ARG A 94 -12.51 7.30 6.39
N TYR A 95 -11.56 8.05 6.93
CA TYR A 95 -10.64 7.55 7.96
C TYR A 95 -11.40 6.99 9.16
N LYS A 96 -12.36 7.75 9.71
CA LYS A 96 -13.17 7.30 10.84
C LYS A 96 -13.97 6.03 10.51
N LYS A 97 -14.52 5.94 9.30
CA LYS A 97 -15.25 4.76 8.82
C LYS A 97 -14.32 3.54 8.71
N ALA A 98 -13.15 3.67 8.11
CA ALA A 98 -12.17 2.59 7.99
C ALA A 98 -11.69 2.11 9.37
N VAL A 99 -11.41 3.02 10.30
CA VAL A 99 -11.06 2.69 11.69
C VAL A 99 -12.19 1.96 12.41
N ALA A 100 -13.44 2.38 12.20
CA ALA A 100 -14.59 1.68 12.77
C ALA A 100 -14.74 0.26 12.20
N GLY A 101 -14.54 0.09 10.88
CA GLY A 101 -14.49 -1.22 10.22
C GLY A 101 -13.40 -2.11 10.80
N LEU A 102 -12.17 -1.60 10.91
CA LEU A 102 -11.04 -2.32 11.49
C LEU A 102 -11.31 -2.76 12.93
N ARG A 103 -11.86 -1.87 13.76
CA ARG A 103 -12.25 -2.20 15.15
C ARG A 103 -13.33 -3.28 15.20
N SER A 104 -14.31 -3.21 14.31
CA SER A 104 -15.37 -4.23 14.20
C SER A 104 -14.78 -5.61 13.88
N VAL A 105 -13.87 -5.68 12.90
CA VAL A 105 -13.17 -6.92 12.54
C VAL A 105 -12.35 -7.46 13.71
N LEU A 106 -11.59 -6.62 14.41
CA LEU A 106 -10.80 -7.04 15.57
C LEU A 106 -11.65 -7.61 16.72
N VAL A 107 -12.88 -7.09 16.89
CA VAL A 107 -13.84 -7.64 17.86
C VAL A 107 -14.48 -8.94 17.35
N ALA A 108 -14.66 -9.07 16.04
CA ALA A 108 -15.26 -10.26 15.41
C ALA A 108 -14.31 -11.48 15.40
N ILE A 109 -12.99 -11.28 15.22
CA ILE A 109 -12.00 -12.38 15.13
C ILE A 109 -12.04 -13.33 16.35
N PRO A 110 -12.03 -12.85 17.62
CA PRO A 110 -12.15 -13.75 18.77
C PRO A 110 -13.49 -14.49 18.84
N ASN A 111 -14.55 -13.90 18.26
CA ASN A 111 -15.88 -14.50 18.27
C ASN A 111 -16.03 -15.56 17.17
N SER A 112 -15.40 -15.39 16.00
CA SER A 112 -15.36 -16.43 14.96
C SER A 112 -14.54 -17.65 15.40
N GLN A 113 -13.58 -17.46 16.30
CA GLN A 113 -12.86 -18.56 16.94
C GLN A 113 -13.73 -19.31 17.97
N LYS A 114 -14.57 -18.59 18.73
CA LYS A 114 -15.50 -19.20 19.72
C LYS A 114 -16.62 -20.00 19.07
N THR A 115 -17.14 -19.58 17.92
CA THR A 115 -18.13 -20.36 17.16
C THR A 115 -17.52 -21.65 16.61
N ASN A 116 -16.22 -21.67 16.37
CA ASN A 116 -15.49 -22.90 16.07
C ASN A 116 -15.13 -23.67 17.34
N THR A 117 -15.07 -23.07 18.54
CA THR A 117 -14.64 -23.82 19.73
C THR A 117 -15.68 -24.81 20.25
N PHE A 118 -16.97 -24.65 19.90
CA PHE A 118 -18.01 -25.64 20.26
C PHE A 118 -18.18 -26.78 19.23
N ASP A 119 -17.47 -26.71 18.08
CA ASP A 119 -17.49 -27.75 17.04
C ASP A 119 -16.14 -27.85 16.28
N ASN A 120 -15.01 -27.63 16.95
CA ASN A 120 -13.69 -27.73 16.31
C ASN A 120 -12.65 -28.35 17.23
N GLY A 121 -12.94 -29.59 17.60
CA GLY A 121 -11.97 -30.66 17.34
C GLY A 121 -11.86 -30.97 15.84
N SER A 122 -11.88 -29.96 14.97
CA SER A 122 -11.60 -30.14 13.55
C SER A 122 -10.09 -30.11 13.43
N ALA A 123 -9.56 -31.32 13.40
CA ALA A 123 -8.35 -31.65 12.69
C ALA A 123 -8.26 -30.82 11.40
N ALA A 124 -7.03 -30.50 10.98
CA ALA A 124 -6.75 -30.08 9.61
C ALA A 124 -7.69 -30.84 8.65
N SER A 125 -8.45 -30.10 7.83
CA SER A 125 -9.27 -30.73 6.80
C SER A 125 -8.35 -31.68 6.02
N PRO A 126 -8.76 -32.93 5.71
CA PRO A 126 -7.90 -33.89 5.02
C PRO A 126 -7.37 -33.36 3.67
N ALA A 127 -8.02 -32.33 3.11
CA ALA A 127 -7.56 -31.62 1.92
C ALA A 127 -6.35 -30.70 2.19
N ASP A 128 -6.32 -30.01 3.34
CA ASP A 128 -5.26 -29.07 3.71
C ASP A 128 -4.00 -29.82 4.16
N GLU A 129 -4.18 -30.94 4.90
CA GLU A 129 -3.06 -31.81 5.32
C GLU A 129 -2.37 -32.46 4.11
N ALA A 130 -3.14 -32.92 3.11
CA ALA A 130 -2.60 -33.51 1.89
C ALA A 130 -1.87 -32.47 1.00
N GLU A 131 -2.32 -31.21 1.01
CA GLU A 131 -1.61 -30.13 0.31
C GLU A 131 -0.28 -29.80 1.00
N ILE A 132 -0.26 -29.77 2.33
CA ILE A 132 0.96 -29.56 3.12
C ILE A 132 1.98 -30.67 2.85
N GLU A 133 1.55 -31.95 2.87
CA GLU A 133 2.42 -33.10 2.57
C GLU A 133 3.03 -33.00 1.17
N LYS A 134 2.22 -32.64 0.16
CA LYS A 134 2.69 -32.44 -1.21
C LYS A 134 3.70 -31.30 -1.33
N LEU A 135 3.46 -30.18 -0.64
CA LEU A 135 4.39 -29.05 -0.63
C LEU A 135 5.71 -29.41 0.05
N GLU A 136 5.67 -30.22 1.12
CA GLU A 136 6.87 -30.72 1.80
C GLU A 136 7.66 -31.69 0.90
N GLU A 137 6.99 -32.58 0.17
CA GLU A 137 7.62 -33.45 -0.81
C GLU A 137 8.28 -32.65 -1.94
N GLN A 138 7.59 -31.63 -2.47
CA GLN A 138 8.15 -30.74 -3.48
C GLN A 138 9.38 -29.98 -2.97
N ALA A 139 9.31 -29.44 -1.74
CA ALA A 139 10.45 -28.78 -1.12
C ALA A 139 11.64 -29.73 -0.93
N SER A 140 11.38 -30.98 -0.54
CA SER A 140 12.40 -32.02 -0.39
C SER A 140 13.04 -32.39 -1.73
N SER A 141 12.24 -32.55 -2.78
CA SER A 141 12.71 -32.80 -4.14
C SER A 141 13.59 -31.66 -4.66
N LEU A 142 13.16 -30.41 -4.49
CA LEU A 142 13.93 -29.23 -4.89
C LEU A 142 15.26 -29.11 -4.15
N ARG A 143 15.30 -29.39 -2.83
CA ARG A 143 16.55 -29.41 -2.06
C ARG A 143 17.52 -30.47 -2.58
N LYS A 144 17.01 -31.66 -2.92
CA LYS A 144 17.82 -32.74 -3.50
C LYS A 144 18.38 -32.37 -4.87
N GLU A 145 17.55 -31.79 -5.74
CA GLU A 145 17.98 -31.33 -7.06
C GLU A 145 19.04 -30.23 -6.96
N LEU A 146 18.87 -29.27 -6.05
CA LEU A 146 19.84 -28.22 -5.78
C LEU A 146 21.19 -28.81 -5.34
N GLY A 147 21.17 -29.79 -4.44
CA GLY A 147 22.38 -30.52 -4.02
C GLY A 147 23.08 -31.23 -5.19
N ASN A 148 22.31 -31.91 -6.04
CA ASN A 148 22.86 -32.59 -7.22
C ASN A 148 23.47 -31.62 -8.23
N LYS A 149 22.80 -30.50 -8.53
CA LYS A 149 23.32 -29.46 -9.43
C LYS A 149 24.59 -28.83 -8.87
N ASN A 150 24.64 -28.58 -7.57
CA ASN A 150 25.85 -28.05 -6.91
C ASN A 150 27.02 -29.04 -7.01
N LEU A 151 26.77 -30.33 -6.80
CA LEU A 151 27.79 -31.38 -6.98
C LEU A 151 28.32 -31.41 -8.42
N HIS A 152 27.44 -31.30 -9.43
CA HIS A 152 27.85 -31.27 -10.83
C HIS A 152 28.71 -30.04 -11.16
N LEU A 153 28.32 -28.86 -10.67
CA LEU A 153 29.14 -27.64 -10.83
C LEU A 153 30.51 -27.80 -10.20
N LYS A 154 30.60 -28.39 -9.00
CA LYS A 154 31.87 -28.66 -8.34
C LYS A 154 32.78 -29.56 -9.21
N ILE A 155 32.23 -30.64 -9.79
CA ILE A 155 32.99 -31.52 -10.68
C ILE A 155 33.52 -30.74 -11.90
N LEU A 156 32.69 -29.94 -12.55
CA LEU A 156 33.11 -29.13 -13.69
C LEU A 156 34.20 -28.11 -13.32
N ILE A 157 34.08 -27.49 -12.13
CA ILE A 157 35.10 -26.57 -11.61
C ILE A 157 36.42 -27.30 -11.35
N ASP A 158 36.37 -28.49 -10.76
CA ASP A 158 37.56 -29.29 -10.47
C ASP A 158 38.25 -29.74 -11.77
N GLN A 159 37.47 -30.19 -12.77
CA GLN A 159 37.97 -30.53 -14.11
C GLN A 159 38.63 -29.33 -14.80
N LEU A 160 38.02 -28.13 -14.70
CA LEU A 160 38.60 -26.92 -15.29
C LEU A 160 39.92 -26.55 -14.60
N ARG A 161 39.99 -26.68 -13.27
CA ARG A 161 41.22 -26.42 -12.49
C ARG A 161 42.33 -27.40 -12.85
N GLU A 162 42.00 -28.68 -13.03
CA GLU A 162 42.95 -29.70 -13.51
C GLU A 162 43.47 -29.34 -14.90
N LEU A 163 42.59 -29.01 -15.84
CA LEU A 163 42.97 -28.61 -17.19
C LEU A 163 43.88 -27.37 -17.20
N ILE A 164 43.57 -26.35 -16.39
CA ILE A 164 44.43 -25.16 -16.24
C ILE A 164 45.81 -25.55 -15.71
N THR A 165 45.85 -26.45 -14.73
CA THR A 165 47.10 -26.94 -14.15
C THR A 165 47.93 -27.66 -15.20
N ASP A 166 47.30 -28.58 -15.94
CA ASP A 166 47.94 -29.28 -17.05
C ASP A 166 48.52 -28.28 -18.04
N ILE A 167 47.71 -27.38 -18.62
CA ILE A 167 48.16 -26.36 -19.58
C ILE A 167 49.34 -25.55 -19.04
N SER A 168 49.32 -25.19 -17.76
CA SER A 168 50.42 -24.45 -17.12
C SER A 168 51.72 -25.25 -17.11
N THR A 169 51.68 -26.58 -17.02
CA THR A 169 52.87 -27.44 -17.15
C THR A 169 53.45 -27.45 -18.57
N TRP A 170 52.61 -27.34 -19.61
CA TRP A 170 53.06 -27.24 -21.00
C TRP A 170 53.61 -25.86 -21.35
N GLN A 171 53.19 -24.82 -20.62
CA GLN A 171 53.61 -23.44 -20.82
C GLN A 171 54.84 -23.04 -20.00
N SER A 172 55.41 -23.93 -19.18
CA SER A 172 56.69 -23.67 -18.53
C SER A 172 57.77 -23.57 -19.61
N PRO A 173 58.46 -22.42 -19.76
CA PRO A 173 59.55 -22.32 -20.71
C PRO A 173 60.62 -23.32 -20.29
N PHE A 174 60.99 -24.24 -21.18
CA PHE A 174 62.25 -24.97 -21.03
C PHE A 174 63.35 -23.91 -20.91
N SER A 175 63.92 -23.74 -19.71
CA SER A 175 65.12 -22.94 -19.53
C SER A 175 66.21 -23.54 -20.40
N THR A 176 66.52 -22.87 -21.51
CA THR A 176 67.78 -22.99 -22.23
C THR A 176 68.85 -22.16 -21.55
#